data_AF-A0A6P5A185-F1
#
_entry.id   AF-A0A6P5A185-F1
#
_cell.length_a   1.000
_cell.length_b   1.000
_cell.length_c   1.000
_cell.angle_alpha   90.00
_cell.angle_beta   90.00
_cell.angle_gamma   90.00
#
_symmetry.space_group_name_H-M   'P 1'
#
loop_
_entity.id
_entity.type
_entity.pdbx_description
1 polymer ?
#
loop_
_entity_poly.entity_id
_entity_poly.type
_entity_poly.pdbx_seq_one_letter_code
_entity_poly.pdbx_strand_id
1 'polypeptide(L)' 'MAVACGANGICVSNHGGRELDGVPATIDVLPGIVRAVGGKAEVYLDGGVRTGTDVLKALALGARVQKESNRFYRF' A
#
# COMPACT_ATOMS: atom_id res chain seq x y z
N MET A 1 13.31 4.63 -7.60
CA MET A 1 14.23 3.49 -7.78
C MET A 1 13.50 2.18 -8.01
N ALA A 2 12.59 1.72 -7.13
CA ALA A 2 11.90 0.42 -7.24
C ALA A 2 11.43 0.02 -8.66
N VAL A 3 10.61 0.85 -9.31
CA VAL A 3 10.14 0.62 -10.69
C VAL A 3 11.30 0.54 -11.70
N ALA A 4 12.30 1.42 -11.55
CA ALA A 4 13.48 1.43 -12.43
C ALA A 4 14.36 0.18 -12.23
N CYS A 5 14.29 -0.46 -11.06
CA CYS A 5 14.94 -1.73 -10.78
C CYS A 5 14.12 -2.95 -11.25
N GLY A 6 13.01 -2.74 -11.97
CA GLY A 6 12.18 -3.82 -12.51
C GLY A 6 11.12 -4.37 -11.56
N ALA A 7 10.85 -3.72 -10.43
CA ALA A 7 9.79 -4.16 -9.52
C ALA A 7 8.40 -4.03 -10.17
N ASN A 8 7.62 -5.12 -10.14
CA ASN A 8 6.23 -5.13 -10.63
C ASN A 8 5.22 -4.63 -9.59
N GLY A 9 5.63 -4.52 -8.33
CA GLY A 9 4.78 -4.07 -7.23
C GLY A 9 5.57 -3.35 -6.13
N ILE A 10 4.87 -2.49 -5.40
CA ILE A 10 5.38 -1.77 -4.24
C ILE A 10 4.41 -1.96 -3.09
N CYS A 11 4.91 -2.43 -1.93
CA CYS A 11 4.13 -2.47 -0.69
C CYS A 11 4.48 -1.24 0.16
N VAL A 12 3.48 -0.40 0.44
CA VAL A 12 3.59 0.74 1.34
C VAL A 12 3.32 0.26 2.75
N SER A 13 4.36 0.08 3.55
CA SER A 13 4.27 -0.36 4.95
C SER A 13 5.24 0.45 5.83
N ASN A 14 4.81 0.74 7.06
CA ASN A 14 5.67 1.20 8.14
C ASN A 14 5.88 0.09 9.19
N HIS A 15 5.63 -1.17 8.80
CA HIS A 15 5.68 -2.35 9.67
C HIS A 15 4.79 -2.23 10.91
N GLY A 16 3.64 -1.55 10.77
CA GLY A 16 2.73 -1.30 11.88
C GLY A 16 3.32 -0.42 12.98
N GLY A 17 4.26 0.47 12.63
CA GLY A 17 4.94 1.36 13.57
C GLY A 17 5.96 0.67 14.49
N ARG A 18 6.39 -0.56 14.16
CA ARG A 18 7.28 -1.36 15.02
C ARG A 18 8.78 -1.16 14.75
N GLU A 19 9.12 -0.57 13.60
CA GLU A 19 10.53 -0.40 13.19
C GLU A 19 11.04 1.00 13.53
N LEU A 20 10.41 2.04 12.96
CA LEU A 20 10.77 3.43 13.21
C LEU A 20 9.55 4.19 13.71
N ASP A 21 9.62 4.68 14.94
CA ASP A 21 8.55 5.49 15.54
C ASP A 21 8.52 6.91 14.95
N GLY A 22 7.34 7.52 14.96
CA GLY A 22 7.12 8.88 14.44
C GLY A 22 7.13 9.02 12.92
N VAL A 23 7.24 7.92 12.16
CA VAL A 23 7.06 7.95 10.71
C VAL A 23 5.59 8.17 10.34
N PRO A 24 5.29 8.80 9.19
CA PRO A 24 3.91 8.98 8.74
C PRO A 24 3.12 7.67 8.68
N ALA A 25 1.80 7.77 8.86
CA ALA A 25 0.92 6.64 8.60
C ALA A 25 0.99 6.26 7.11
N THR A 26 0.87 4.97 6.80
CA THR A 26 0.99 4.46 5.43
C THR A 26 -0.07 5.03 4.50
N ILE A 27 -1.27 5.27 5.02
CA ILE A 27 -2.38 5.87 4.27
C ILE A 27 -2.11 7.32 3.85
N ASP A 28 -1.34 8.07 4.65
CA ASP A 28 -1.04 9.48 4.39
C ASP A 28 -0.05 9.64 3.24
N VAL A 29 0.91 8.71 3.12
CA VAL A 29 1.94 8.74 2.06
C VAL A 29 1.51 8.04 0.78
N LEU A 30 0.50 7.17 0.85
CA LEU A 30 0.01 6.36 -0.27
C LEU A 30 -0.26 7.19 -1.54
N PRO A 31 -0.99 8.33 -1.50
CA PRO A 31 -1.30 9.08 -2.72
C PRO A 31 -0.05 9.63 -3.41
N GLY A 32 0.97 10.01 -2.63
CA GLY A 32 2.25 10.48 -3.16
C GLY A 32 2.99 9.37 -3.90
N ILE A 33 2.99 8.17 -3.33
CA ILE A 33 3.63 6.99 -3.92
C ILE A 33 2.91 6.56 -5.20
N VAL A 34 1.57 6.48 -5.18
CA VAL A 34 0.76 6.15 -6.36
C VAL A 34 1.06 7.10 -7.51
N ARG A 35 1.12 8.42 -7.25
CA ARG A 35 1.48 9.42 -8.26
C ARG A 35 2.90 9.20 -8.80
N ALA A 36 3.88 8.93 -7.93
CA ALA A 36 5.26 8.70 -8.33
C ALA A 36 5.44 7.42 -9.16
N VAL A 37 4.66 6.37 -8.86
CA VAL A 37 4.66 5.11 -9.61
C VAL A 37 4.06 5.28 -11.01
N GLY A 38 3.03 6.12 -11.13
CA GLY A 38 2.46 6.47 -12.44
C GLY A 38 1.96 5.25 -13.23
N GLY A 39 1.40 4.25 -12.54
CA GLY A 39 0.84 3.04 -13.15
C GLY A 39 1.85 2.02 -13.68
N LYS A 40 3.16 2.24 -13.47
CA LYS A 40 4.22 1.33 -13.96
C LYS A 40 4.38 0.05 -13.12
N ALA A 41 3.86 0.06 -11.91
CA ALA A 41 3.84 -1.06 -10.98
C ALA A 41 2.55 -0.99 -10.15
N GLU A 42 2.14 -2.12 -9.58
CA GLU A 42 1.03 -2.15 -8.64
C GLU A 42 1.47 -1.56 -7.29
N VAL A 43 0.55 -0.87 -6.61
CA VAL A 43 0.82 -0.31 -5.28
C VAL A 43 -0.13 -0.96 -4.29
N TYR A 44 0.43 -1.58 -3.27
CA TYR A 44 -0.27 -2.23 -2.16
C TYR A 44 -0.05 -1.41 -0.88
N LEU A 45 -0.95 -1.55 0.09
CA LEU A 45 -0.84 -0.88 1.39
C LEU A 45 -1.03 -1.90 2.51
N ASP A 46 -0.10 -1.86 3.47
CA ASP A 46 -0.18 -2.54 4.75
C ASP A 46 -0.15 -1.49 5.88
N GLY A 47 -0.75 -1.82 7.03
CA GLY A 47 -0.78 -1.01 8.24
C GLY A 47 -2.12 -0.30 8.48
N GLY A 48 -2.62 -0.40 9.71
CA GLY A 48 -3.78 0.36 10.20
C GLY A 48 -5.15 -0.03 9.64
N VAL A 49 -5.25 -0.94 8.67
CA VAL A 49 -6.53 -1.41 8.10
C VAL A 49 -7.25 -2.33 9.10
N ARG A 50 -8.45 -1.93 9.56
CA ARG A 50 -9.25 -2.70 10.54
C ARG A 50 -10.69 -2.93 10.12
N THR A 51 -11.21 -2.10 9.22
CA THR A 51 -12.61 -2.15 8.78
C THR A 51 -12.71 -2.12 7.25
N GLY A 52 -13.86 -2.53 6.70
CA GLY A 52 -14.12 -2.42 5.26
C GLY A 52 -14.04 -0.99 4.72
N THR A 53 -14.34 0.02 5.55
CA THR A 53 -14.20 1.43 5.16
C THR A 53 -12.74 1.83 4.99
N ASP A 54 -11.82 1.26 5.78
CA ASP A 54 -10.38 1.50 5.61
C ASP A 54 -9.88 0.91 4.30
N VAL A 55 -10.38 -0.28 3.94
CA VAL A 55 -10.15 -0.87 2.61
C VAL A 55 -10.64 0.06 1.52
N LEU A 56 -11.87 0.55 1.63
CA LEU A 56 -12.47 1.43 0.63
C LEU A 56 -11.65 2.71 0.45
N LYS A 57 -11.17 3.32 1.55
CA LYS A 57 -10.28 4.49 1.50
C LYS A 57 -8.97 4.18 0.79
N ALA A 58 -8.29 3.07 1.14
CA ALA A 58 -7.04 2.69 0.50
C ALA A 58 -7.21 2.47 -1.02
N LEU A 59 -8.28 1.81 -1.43
CA LEU A 59 -8.62 1.61 -2.85
C LEU A 59 -8.91 2.94 -3.56
N ALA A 60 -9.68 3.83 -2.94
CA ALA A 60 -9.97 5.16 -3.48
C ALA A 60 -8.71 6.01 -3.66
N LEU A 61 -7.69 5.80 -2.81
CA LEU A 61 -6.40 6.46 -2.90
C LEU A 61 -5.41 5.78 -3.86
N GLY A 62 -5.82 4.71 -4.54
CA GLY A 62 -5.07 4.09 -5.63
C GLY A 62 -4.30 2.82 -5.27
N ALA A 63 -4.48 2.27 -4.06
CA ALA A 63 -3.97 0.94 -3.74
C ALA A 63 -4.70 -0.16 -4.55
N ARG A 64 -4.03 -1.32 -4.68
CA ARG A 64 -4.56 -2.56 -5.24
C ARG A 64 -4.70 -3.61 -4.13
N VAL A 65 -5.56 -4.59 -4.38
CA VAL A 65 -5.72 -5.76 -3.50
C VAL A 65 -4.88 -6.90 -4.03
N GLN A 66 -4.08 -7.53 -3.18
CA GLN A 66 -3.43 -8.76 -3.55
C GLN A 66 -4.48 -9.89 -3.59
N LYS A 67 -4.70 -10.46 -4.77
CA LYS A 67 -5.64 -11.57 -4.94
C LYS A 67 -4.92 -12.87 -4.57
N GLU A 68 -5.28 -13.47 -3.44
CA GLU A 68 -4.85 -14.84 -3.10
C GLU A 68 -6.04 -15.80 -3.27
N SER A 69 -5.80 -16.90 -3.98
CA SER A 69 -6.83 -17.85 -4.47
C SER A 69 -7.66 -18.55 -3.40
N ASN A 70 -7.33 -18.36 -2.11
CA ASN A 70 -8.07 -18.96 -1.00
C ASN A 70 -8.23 -18.04 0.22
N ARG A 71 -7.97 -16.73 0.09
CA ARG A 71 -8.11 -15.76 1.18
C ARG A 71 -8.47 -14.40 0.60
N PHE A 72 -9.69 -13.94 0.89
CA PHE A 72 -10.11 -12.59 0.57
C PHE A 72 -9.30 -11.59 1.43
N TYR A 73 -8.52 -10.75 0.76
CA TYR A 73 -7.87 -9.53 1.26
C TYR A 73 -6.78 -9.73 2.33
N ARG A 74 -5.53 -9.96 1.88
CA ARG A 74 -4.35 -9.64 2.71
C ARG A 74 -3.89 -8.23 2.32
N PHE A 75 -3.97 -7.32 3.28
CA PHE A 75 -3.29 -6.02 3.26
C PHE A 75 -1.86 -6.24 3.74
#